data_AF-A0A3R5TFJ8-F1
#
_entry.id   AF-A0A3R5TFJ8-F1
#
_cell.length_a   1.000
_cell.length_b   1.000
_cell.length_c   1.000
_cell.angle_alpha   90.00
_cell.angle_beta   90.00
_cell.angle_gamma   90.00
#
_symmetry.space_group_name_H-M   'P 1'
#
loop_
_entity.id
_entity.type
_entity.pdbx_description
1 polymer ?
#
loop_
_entity_poly.entity_id
_entity_poly.type
_entity_poly.pdbx_seq_one_letter_code
_entity_poly.pdbx_strand_id
1 'polypeptide(L)'
;MNFIDRALERINEMSADEFLQAMADVYKEAIDRNEIKKYPQFVQDVIFIIDYDTELQMEGLVGFFNDSTKDYVNETISALKNCGAIKEAEILEKCKAINIEDYDGYLDLENETYINNDLEGFWQLVDSYIEREKKM
;
A
#
# COMPACT_ATOMS: atom_id res chain seq x y z
N MET A 1 -9.46 -21.00 -3.55
CA MET A 1 -8.10 -20.64 -3.94
C MET A 1 -8.18 -19.34 -4.72
N ASN A 2 -7.91 -18.22 -4.03
CA ASN A 2 -7.92 -16.87 -4.62
C ASN A 2 -6.54 -16.53 -5.23
N PHE A 3 -6.38 -15.32 -5.75
CA PHE A 3 -5.11 -14.83 -6.31
C PHE A 3 -3.93 -14.90 -5.34
N ILE A 4 -4.16 -14.62 -4.05
CA ILE A 4 -3.15 -14.70 -3.00
C ILE A 4 -2.66 -16.13 -2.83
N ASP A 5 -3.59 -17.09 -2.71
CA ASP A 5 -3.24 -18.51 -2.56
C ASP A 5 -2.39 -18.99 -3.75
N ARG A 6 -2.79 -18.62 -4.98
CA ARG A 6 -2.06 -18.99 -6.21
C ARG A 6 -0.66 -18.38 -6.29
N ALA A 7 -0.50 -17.14 -5.85
CA ALA A 7 0.80 -16.46 -5.82
C ALA A 7 1.72 -17.09 -4.77
N LEU A 8 1.19 -17.43 -3.59
CA LEU A 8 1.96 -18.06 -2.51
C LEU A 8 2.43 -19.46 -2.87
N GLU A 9 1.65 -20.25 -3.62
CA GLU A 9 2.08 -21.58 -4.12
C GLU A 9 3.33 -21.50 -5.02
N ARG A 10 3.55 -20.37 -5.68
CA ARG A 10 4.63 -20.16 -6.65
C ARG A 10 5.64 -19.11 -6.21
N ILE A 11 5.61 -18.71 -4.93
CA ILE A 11 6.34 -17.55 -4.42
C ILE A 11 7.85 -17.60 -4.68
N ASN A 12 8.43 -18.81 -4.66
CA ASN A 12 9.86 -19.04 -4.90
C ASN A 12 10.27 -18.96 -6.38
N GLU A 13 9.29 -18.99 -7.30
CA GLU A 13 9.51 -18.88 -8.75
C GLU A 13 9.30 -17.46 -9.26
N MET A 14 8.61 -16.63 -8.48
CA MET A 14 8.24 -15.27 -8.86
C MET A 14 9.35 -14.30 -8.49
N SER A 15 9.51 -13.24 -9.28
CA SER A 15 10.18 -12.01 -8.89
C SER A 15 9.30 -11.17 -7.94
N ALA A 16 9.82 -10.05 -7.45
CA ALA A 16 9.05 -9.09 -6.67
C ALA A 16 7.90 -8.48 -7.48
N ASP A 17 8.23 -7.98 -8.68
CA ASP A 17 7.29 -7.38 -9.63
C ASP A 17 6.18 -8.36 -10.01
N GLU A 18 6.49 -9.62 -10.33
CA GLU A 18 5.48 -10.63 -10.62
C GLU A 18 4.54 -10.87 -9.43
N PHE A 19 5.07 -10.84 -8.20
CA PHE A 19 4.25 -11.00 -6.99
C PHE A 19 3.37 -9.78 -6.76
N LEU A 20 3.93 -8.57 -6.89
CA LEU A 20 3.20 -7.31 -6.79
C LEU A 20 2.05 -7.24 -7.80
N GLN A 21 2.32 -7.60 -9.07
CA GLN A 21 1.30 -7.68 -10.13
C GLN A 21 0.22 -8.71 -9.80
N ALA A 22 0.58 -9.86 -9.23
CA ALA A 22 -0.40 -10.84 -8.78
C ALA A 22 -1.27 -10.29 -7.65
N MET A 23 -0.73 -9.46 -6.74
CA MET A 23 -1.52 -8.85 -5.66
C MET A 23 -2.47 -7.77 -6.17
N ALA A 24 -2.13 -7.09 -7.27
CA ALA A 24 -3.01 -6.13 -7.93
C ALA A 24 -4.31 -6.77 -8.48
N ASP A 25 -4.37 -8.10 -8.62
CA ASP A 25 -5.61 -8.82 -8.93
C ASP A 25 -6.68 -8.67 -7.84
N VAL A 26 -6.38 -8.06 -6.69
CA VAL A 26 -7.37 -7.67 -5.68
C VAL A 26 -8.53 -6.82 -6.25
N TYR A 27 -8.29 -6.07 -7.33
CA TYR A 27 -9.32 -5.30 -8.03
C TYR A 27 -10.09 -6.10 -9.09
N LYS A 28 -9.63 -7.31 -9.44
CA LYS A 28 -10.33 -8.25 -10.32
C LYS A 28 -11.09 -9.33 -9.54
N GLU A 29 -10.49 -9.79 -8.44
CA GLU A 29 -11.01 -10.78 -7.51
C GLU A 29 -11.13 -10.15 -6.13
N ALA A 30 -12.20 -9.37 -5.91
CA ALA A 30 -12.42 -8.64 -4.67
C ALA A 30 -12.38 -9.57 -3.44
N ILE A 31 -11.63 -9.14 -2.43
CA ILE A 31 -11.49 -9.82 -1.13
C ILE A 31 -11.67 -8.82 0.00
N ASP A 32 -12.34 -9.24 1.08
CA ASP A 32 -12.49 -8.44 2.29
C ASP A 32 -11.11 -8.20 2.94
N ARG A 33 -10.82 -6.97 3.37
CA ARG A 33 -9.55 -6.61 4.02
C ARG A 33 -9.38 -7.25 5.42
N ASN A 34 -10.44 -7.79 6.00
CA ASN A 34 -10.34 -8.65 7.18
C ASN A 34 -9.93 -10.07 6.82
N GLU A 35 -10.30 -10.57 5.63
CA GLU A 35 -9.89 -11.89 5.19
C GLU A 35 -8.41 -11.97 4.84
N ILE A 36 -7.78 -10.86 4.45
CA ILE A 36 -6.33 -10.86 4.16
C ILE A 36 -5.48 -11.05 5.42
N LYS A 37 -6.03 -10.77 6.61
CA LYS A 37 -5.34 -10.90 7.92
C LYS A 37 -4.89 -12.32 8.24
N LYS A 38 -5.37 -13.33 7.50
CA LYS A 38 -4.94 -14.74 7.62
C LYS A 38 -3.63 -15.04 6.87
N TYR A 39 -3.21 -14.16 5.96
CA TYR A 39 -1.98 -14.33 5.17
C TYR A 39 -0.76 -13.76 5.90
N PRO A 40 0.48 -14.13 5.48
CA PRO A 40 1.68 -13.55 6.04
C PRO A 40 1.68 -12.01 5.98
N GLN A 41 2.35 -11.36 6.94
CA GLN A 41 2.32 -9.90 7.09
C GLN A 41 2.73 -9.17 5.79
N PHE A 42 3.78 -9.62 5.10
CA PHE A 42 4.25 -8.98 3.87
C PHE A 42 3.19 -9.00 2.75
N VAL A 43 2.33 -10.01 2.71
CA VAL A 43 1.22 -10.08 1.74
C VAL A 43 0.18 -9.02 2.06
N GLN A 44 -0.18 -8.89 3.34
CA GLN A 44 -1.12 -7.87 3.79
C GLN A 44 -0.58 -6.47 3.47
N ASP A 45 0.68 -6.24 3.80
CA ASP A 45 1.36 -4.97 3.58
C ASP A 45 1.35 -4.58 2.09
N VAL A 46 1.68 -5.52 1.19
CA VAL A 46 1.64 -5.26 -0.25
C VAL A 46 0.24 -4.89 -0.73
N ILE A 47 -0.81 -5.54 -0.23
CA ILE A 47 -2.20 -5.19 -0.60
C ILE A 47 -2.55 -3.78 -0.11
N PHE A 48 -2.21 -3.42 1.14
CA PHE A 48 -2.47 -2.06 1.65
C PHE A 48 -1.65 -0.98 0.94
N ILE A 49 -0.45 -1.31 0.46
CA ILE A 49 0.37 -0.42 -0.38
C ILE A 49 -0.26 -0.23 -1.76
N ILE A 50 -0.81 -1.29 -2.36
CA ILE A 50 -1.57 -1.21 -3.62
C ILE A 50 -2.82 -0.35 -3.46
N ASP A 51 -3.56 -0.52 -2.35
CA ASP A 51 -4.73 0.32 -2.07
C ASP A 51 -4.36 1.78 -1.92
N TYR A 52 -3.26 2.05 -1.21
CA TYR A 52 -2.71 3.39 -1.07
C TYR A 52 -2.33 4.02 -2.42
N ASP A 53 -1.56 3.30 -3.25
CA ASP A 53 -1.16 3.80 -4.58
C ASP A 53 -2.39 4.09 -5.46
N THR A 54 -3.34 3.16 -5.48
CA THR A 54 -4.53 3.27 -6.32
C THR A 54 -5.40 4.46 -5.90
N GLU A 55 -5.68 4.57 -4.61
CA GLU A 55 -6.52 5.65 -4.09
C GLU A 55 -5.82 7.01 -4.23
N LEU A 56 -4.52 7.07 -3.95
CA LEU A 56 -3.73 8.29 -4.12
C LEU A 56 -3.73 8.76 -5.58
N GLN A 57 -3.65 7.85 -6.55
CA GLN A 57 -3.74 8.18 -7.98
C GLN A 57 -5.15 8.62 -8.42
N MET A 58 -6.20 8.06 -7.80
CA MET A 58 -7.58 8.31 -8.22
C MET A 58 -8.19 9.56 -7.57
N GLU A 59 -8.08 9.65 -6.24
CA GLU A 59 -8.79 10.64 -5.41
C GLU A 59 -7.84 11.41 -4.47
N GLY A 60 -6.53 11.14 -4.55
CA GLY A 60 -5.52 11.81 -3.74
C GLY A 60 -5.57 11.42 -2.26
N LEU A 61 -4.86 12.19 -1.43
CA LEU A 61 -4.89 11.99 0.04
C LEU A 61 -6.27 12.31 0.63
N VAL A 62 -7.04 13.18 -0.02
CA VAL A 62 -8.42 13.50 0.40
C VAL A 62 -9.31 12.26 0.31
N GLY A 63 -9.31 11.54 -0.83
CA GLY A 63 -10.07 10.30 -0.97
C GLY A 63 -9.59 9.23 0.02
N PHE A 64 -8.28 9.06 0.13
CA PHE A 64 -7.67 8.08 1.04
C PHE A 64 -8.14 8.18 2.49
N PHE A 65 -8.40 9.39 2.99
CA PHE A 65 -8.86 9.61 4.36
C PHE A 65 -10.38 9.64 4.54
N ASN A 66 -11.15 9.69 3.45
CA ASN A 66 -12.60 9.93 3.50
C ASN A 66 -13.46 8.81 2.93
N ASP A 67 -12.90 8.00 2.04
CA ASP A 67 -13.59 6.91 1.37
C ASP A 67 -13.42 5.56 2.10
N SER A 68 -13.48 4.45 1.36
CA SER A 68 -13.43 3.10 1.95
C SER A 68 -12.05 2.75 2.55
N THR A 69 -11.02 3.49 2.16
CA THR A 69 -9.62 3.37 2.60
C THR A 69 -9.37 3.87 4.02
N LYS A 70 -10.22 4.76 4.53
CA LYS A 70 -10.10 5.33 5.88
C LYS A 70 -10.11 4.28 6.99
N ASP A 71 -10.75 3.14 6.75
CA ASP A 71 -10.92 2.06 7.73
C ASP A 71 -9.61 1.29 7.99
N TYR A 72 -8.60 1.44 7.13
CA TYR A 72 -7.32 0.74 7.22
C TYR A 72 -6.09 1.64 7.10
N VAL A 73 -6.22 2.93 7.41
CA VAL A 73 -5.11 3.90 7.42
C VAL A 73 -3.94 3.43 8.30
N ASN A 74 -4.21 2.86 9.47
CA ASN A 74 -3.15 2.42 10.38
C ASN A 74 -2.41 1.19 9.86
N GLU A 75 -3.13 0.28 9.21
CA GLU A 75 -2.55 -0.86 8.50
C GLU A 75 -1.66 -0.38 7.34
N THR A 76 -2.12 0.59 6.53
CA THR A 76 -1.31 1.19 5.46
C THR A 76 -0.06 1.89 6.00
N ILE A 77 -0.17 2.67 7.08
CA ILE A 77 0.99 3.31 7.73
C ILE A 77 2.00 2.25 8.19
N SER A 78 1.51 1.14 8.75
CA SER A 78 2.37 0.04 9.21
C SER A 78 3.05 -0.65 8.03
N ALA A 79 2.32 -0.90 6.94
CA ALA A 79 2.84 -1.47 5.70
C ALA A 79 3.96 -0.62 5.09
N LEU A 80 3.74 0.70 4.99
CA LEU A 80 4.74 1.66 4.52
C LEU A 80 5.98 1.68 5.42
N LYS A 81 5.81 1.60 6.75
CA LYS A 81 6.94 1.47 7.69
C LYS A 81 7.70 0.16 7.49
N ASN A 82 7.02 -0.95 7.30
CA ASN A 82 7.62 -2.29 7.12
C ASN A 82 8.43 -2.41 5.82
N CYS A 83 7.95 -1.78 4.73
CA CYS A 83 8.68 -1.75 3.46
C CYS A 83 9.80 -0.69 3.41
N GLY A 84 9.85 0.22 4.39
CA GLY A 84 10.87 1.26 4.50
C GLY A 84 10.50 2.59 3.83
N ALA A 85 9.27 2.74 3.34
CA ALA A 85 8.71 4.00 2.85
C ALA A 85 8.32 4.94 4.01
N ILE A 86 9.30 5.26 4.86
CA ILE A 86 9.10 6.01 6.11
C ILE A 86 8.50 7.40 5.85
N LYS A 87 8.95 8.07 4.78
CA LYS A 87 8.45 9.41 4.41
C LYS A 87 6.93 9.37 4.14
N GLU A 88 6.46 8.39 3.38
CA GLU A 88 5.04 8.24 3.06
C GLU A 88 4.22 7.93 4.32
N ALA A 89 4.75 7.08 5.20
CA ALA A 89 4.11 6.81 6.48
C ALA A 89 4.01 8.07 7.36
N GLU A 90 5.05 8.92 7.38
CA GLU A 90 5.03 10.20 8.10
C GLU A 90 4.03 11.19 7.50
N ILE A 91 3.89 11.22 6.16
CA ILE A 91 2.86 12.02 5.47
C ILE A 91 1.47 11.60 5.94
N LEU A 92 1.15 10.30 5.93
CA LEU A 92 -0.14 9.81 6.40
C LEU A 92 -0.38 10.11 7.90
N GLU A 93 0.64 10.04 8.74
CA GLU A 93 0.51 10.42 10.16
C GLU A 93 0.24 11.92 10.34
N LYS A 94 0.82 12.78 9.50
CA LYS A 94 0.48 14.22 9.49
C LYS A 94 -0.97 14.45 9.03
N CYS A 95 -1.41 13.76 7.98
CA CYS A 95 -2.78 13.84 7.47
C CYS A 95 -3.84 13.50 8.52
N LYS A 96 -3.57 12.53 9.42
CA LYS A 96 -4.48 12.19 10.54
C LYS A 96 -4.78 13.36 11.48
N ALA A 97 -3.92 14.38 11.51
CA ALA A 97 -4.11 15.57 12.33
C ALA A 97 -4.83 16.71 11.58
N ILE A 98 -5.06 16.56 10.27
CA ILE A 98 -5.73 17.56 9.43
C ILE A 98 -7.24 17.47 9.61
N ASN A 99 -7.90 18.62 9.65
CA ASN A 99 -9.36 18.67 9.66
C ASN A 99 -9.89 18.23 8.28
N ILE A 100 -10.94 17.41 8.25
CA ILE A 100 -11.54 16.89 7.01
C ILE A 100 -11.92 17.98 5.99
N GLU A 101 -12.25 19.19 6.47
CA GLU A 101 -12.60 20.35 5.63
C GLU A 101 -11.39 21.15 5.12
N ASP A 102 -10.18 20.83 5.58
CA ASP A 102 -8.94 21.51 5.20
C ASP A 102 -8.28 20.82 3.99
N TYR A 103 -8.92 21.00 2.83
CA TYR A 103 -8.48 20.44 1.56
C TYR A 103 -7.07 20.90 1.16
N ASP A 104 -6.72 22.16 1.45
CA ASP A 104 -5.41 22.73 1.13
C ASP A 104 -4.30 22.00 1.89
N GLY A 105 -4.54 21.67 3.18
CA GLY A 105 -3.59 20.89 3.98
C GLY A 105 -3.30 19.50 3.41
N TYR A 106 -4.31 18.82 2.85
CA TYR A 106 -4.09 17.53 2.17
C TYR A 106 -3.29 17.69 0.88
N LEU A 107 -3.61 18.70 0.06
CA LEU A 107 -2.90 18.99 -1.20
C LEU A 107 -1.42 19.32 -0.97
N ASP A 108 -1.10 20.11 0.06
CA ASP A 108 0.28 20.43 0.41
C ASP A 108 1.10 19.18 0.74
N LEU A 109 0.53 18.26 1.52
CA LEU A 109 1.17 16.99 1.85
C LEU A 109 1.22 16.02 0.67
N GLU A 110 0.22 16.04 -0.21
CA GLU A 110 0.19 15.20 -1.41
C GLU A 110 1.34 15.52 -2.36
N ASN A 111 1.71 16.79 -2.46
CA ASN A 111 2.89 17.23 -3.21
C ASN A 111 4.21 16.69 -2.64
N GLU A 112 4.23 16.23 -1.38
CA GLU A 112 5.40 15.59 -0.78
C GLU A 112 5.47 14.07 -1.04
N THR A 113 4.40 13.46 -1.56
CA THR A 113 4.33 12.00 -1.77
C THR A 113 5.24 11.51 -2.87
N TYR A 114 5.47 10.20 -2.91
CA TYR A 114 6.30 9.56 -3.93
C TYR A 114 5.85 9.83 -5.37
N ILE A 115 4.54 9.93 -5.65
CA ILE A 115 4.00 10.19 -7.01
C ILE A 115 4.61 11.47 -7.60
N ASN A 116 4.79 12.49 -6.76
CA ASN A 116 5.27 13.81 -7.18
C ASN A 116 6.79 13.98 -7.03
N ASN A 117 7.50 13.02 -6.43
CA ASN A 117 8.91 13.19 -6.05
C ASN A 117 9.82 12.03 -6.48
N ASP A 118 9.49 10.80 -6.10
CA ASP A 118 10.38 9.64 -6.26
C ASP A 118 9.60 8.34 -6.47
N LEU A 119 8.97 8.25 -7.64
CA LEU A 119 8.17 7.09 -8.04
C LEU A 119 9.02 5.81 -8.10
N GLU A 120 10.21 5.89 -8.69
CA GLU A 120 11.09 4.74 -8.86
C GLU A 120 11.66 4.28 -7.51
N GLY A 121 12.13 5.20 -6.67
CA GLY A 121 12.67 4.87 -5.35
C GLY A 121 11.62 4.25 -4.43
N PHE A 122 10.37 4.72 -4.48
CA PHE A 122 9.28 4.10 -3.73
C PHE A 122 9.06 2.63 -4.11
N TRP A 123 8.93 2.33 -5.40
CA TRP A 123 8.71 0.94 -5.83
C TRP A 123 9.93 0.04 -5.62
N GLN A 124 11.15 0.59 -5.70
CA GLN A 124 12.36 -0.15 -5.31
C GLN A 124 12.35 -0.59 -3.84
N LEU A 125 11.79 0.23 -2.93
CA LEU A 125 11.61 -0.15 -1.52
C LEU A 125 10.62 -1.31 -1.37
N VAL A 126 9.48 -1.23 -2.07
CA VAL A 126 8.46 -2.30 -2.07
C VAL A 126 9.02 -3.60 -2.63
N ASP A 127 9.73 -3.55 -3.75
CA ASP A 127 10.37 -4.73 -4.35
C ASP A 127 11.42 -5.35 -3.42
N SER A 128 12.27 -4.51 -2.83
CA SER A 128 13.29 -4.96 -1.87
C SER A 128 12.67 -5.59 -0.63
N TYR A 129 11.52 -5.06 -0.18
CA TYR A 129 10.75 -5.63 0.92
C TYR A 129 10.22 -7.02 0.57
N ILE A 130 9.54 -7.15 -0.56
CA ILE A 130 9.02 -8.43 -1.05
C ILE A 130 10.14 -9.47 -1.17
N GLU A 131 11.26 -9.11 -1.80
CA GLU A 131 12.41 -10.01 -1.95
C GLU A 131 13.04 -10.45 -0.64
N ARG A 132 12.99 -9.60 0.39
CA ARG A 132 13.50 -9.92 1.72
C ARG A 132 12.60 -10.93 2.43
N GLU A 133 11.30 -10.67 2.45
CA GLU A 133 10.32 -11.48 3.19
C GLU A 133 10.05 -12.83 2.53
N LYS A 134 10.11 -12.92 1.19
CA LYS A 134 9.97 -14.19 0.45
C LYS A 134 11.06 -15.23 0.78
N LYS A 135 12.20 -14.80 1.32
CA LYS A 135 13.35 -15.64 1.63
C LYS A 135 13.36 -16.16 3.08
N MET A 136 12.42 -15.70 3.92
CA MET A 136 12.29 -16.09 5.33
C MET A 136 11.32 -17.25 5.51
#